data_AF-A0A3E0R8R0-F1
#
_entry.id   AF-A0A3E0R8R0-F1
#
_cell.length_a   1.000
_cell.length_b   1.000
_cell.length_c   1.000
_cell.angle_alpha   90.00
_cell.angle_beta   90.00
_cell.angle_gamma   90.00
#
_symmetry.space_group_name_H-M   'P 1'
#
loop_
_entity.id
_entity.type
_entity.pdbx_description
1 polymer ?
#
loop_
_entity_poly.entity_id
_entity_poly.type
_entity_poly.pdbx_seq_one_letter_code
_entity_poly.pdbx_strand_id
1 'polypeptide(L)'
;MPVTVVDHCESSAFYGRVYVCWGDKDPLNGGEIWISSSDDAGATWSRPARVSPDGGSSDQFLPWVTVDPSSGHLYAVYYDRRNTKKDNETNTYLSKSVDGGQSWTEWQINDEPFFPASTVFMGDYNHISAQNGVVRPIWTEMNGLKKSVWTYLHNETK
;
A
#
# COMPACT_ATOMS: atom_id res chain seq x y z
N MET A 1 -7.90 6.48 5.28
CA MET A 1 -8.76 6.52 4.08
C MET A 1 -8.82 5.10 3.53
N PRO A 2 -10.01 4.50 3.36
CA PRO A 2 -10.15 3.23 2.66
C PRO A 2 -10.07 3.42 1.15
N VAL A 3 -9.55 2.44 0.44
CA VAL A 3 -9.47 2.37 -1.03
C VAL A 3 -10.16 1.11 -1.49
N THR A 4 -10.97 1.20 -2.54
CA THR A 4 -11.69 0.07 -3.12
C THR A 4 -11.23 -0.15 -4.56
N VAL A 5 -10.95 -1.40 -4.91
CA VAL A 5 -10.60 -1.83 -6.28
C VAL A 5 -11.32 -3.13 -6.61
N VAL A 6 -11.44 -3.43 -7.90
CA VAL A 6 -12.04 -4.67 -8.40
C VAL A 6 -11.05 -5.32 -9.35
N ASP A 7 -10.95 -6.65 -9.29
CA ASP A 7 -10.16 -7.38 -10.28
C ASP A 7 -10.89 -7.38 -11.63
N HIS A 8 -10.29 -6.71 -12.61
CA HIS A 8 -10.78 -6.63 -13.99
C HIS A 8 -9.96 -7.50 -14.96
N CYS A 9 -9.04 -8.33 -14.47
CA CYS A 9 -8.27 -9.26 -15.28
C CYS A 9 -9.12 -10.51 -15.62
N GLU A 10 -9.63 -10.61 -16.85
CA GLU A 10 -10.52 -11.72 -17.26
C GLU A 10 -9.91 -13.11 -17.07
N SER A 11 -8.58 -13.23 -17.12
CA SER A 11 -7.86 -14.50 -16.89
C SER A 11 -7.55 -14.79 -15.42
N SER A 12 -7.82 -13.85 -14.51
CA SER A 12 -7.59 -14.03 -13.07
C SER A 12 -8.59 -15.02 -12.48
N ALA A 13 -8.12 -15.89 -11.58
CA ALA A 13 -9.00 -16.74 -10.76
C ALA A 13 -9.92 -15.93 -9.82
N PHE A 14 -9.65 -14.63 -9.66
CA PHE A 14 -10.38 -13.71 -8.81
C PHE A 14 -11.13 -12.64 -9.60
N TYR A 15 -11.33 -12.82 -10.92
CA TYR A 15 -12.06 -11.86 -11.75
C TYR A 15 -13.40 -11.45 -11.13
N GLY A 16 -13.62 -10.14 -10.97
CA GLY A 16 -14.81 -9.57 -10.34
C GLY A 16 -14.76 -9.46 -8.81
N ARG A 17 -13.73 -10.00 -8.14
CA ARG A 17 -13.52 -9.84 -6.69
C ARG A 17 -13.36 -8.37 -6.35
N VAL A 18 -14.10 -7.92 -5.34
CA VAL A 18 -13.98 -6.58 -4.76
C VAL A 18 -12.95 -6.63 -3.63
N TYR A 19 -12.07 -5.65 -3.57
CA TYR A 19 -11.11 -5.47 -2.49
C TYR A 19 -11.32 -4.13 -1.82
N VAL A 20 -11.21 -4.10 -0.49
CA VAL A 20 -11.14 -2.88 0.30
C VAL A 20 -9.84 -2.92 1.09
N CYS A 21 -9.00 -1.89 0.94
CA CYS A 21 -7.75 -1.70 1.67
C CYS A 21 -7.86 -0.47 2.57
N TRP A 22 -7.41 -0.55 3.82
CA TRP A 22 -7.49 0.56 4.77
C TRP A 22 -6.36 0.49 5.80
N GLY A 23 -6.08 1.64 6.41
CA GLY A 23 -5.24 1.71 7.61
C GLY A 23 -6.11 1.68 8.87
N ASP A 24 -5.70 0.93 9.89
CA ASP A 24 -6.36 0.89 11.20
C ASP A 24 -5.33 0.71 12.32
N LYS A 25 -5.73 0.99 13.57
CA LYS A 25 -4.88 0.75 14.74
C LYS A 25 -5.06 -0.68 15.23
N ASP A 26 -4.00 -1.48 15.11
CA ASP A 26 -3.89 -2.79 15.74
C ASP A 26 -3.40 -2.64 17.21
N PRO A 27 -4.07 -3.24 18.20
CA PRO A 27 -3.70 -3.11 19.61
C PRO A 27 -2.29 -3.61 19.96
N LEU A 28 -1.76 -4.57 19.20
CA LEU A 28 -0.46 -5.19 19.46
C LEU A 28 0.65 -4.60 18.59
N ASN A 29 0.31 -4.07 17.41
CA ASN A 29 1.29 -3.74 16.38
C ASN A 29 1.36 -2.25 16.02
N GLY A 30 0.42 -1.41 16.48
CA GLY A 30 0.39 0.01 16.12
C GLY A 30 -0.48 0.28 14.91
N GLY A 31 -0.13 1.27 14.08
CA GLY A 31 -0.82 1.49 12.81
C GLY A 31 -0.53 0.36 11.83
N GLU A 32 -1.55 -0.24 11.24
CA GLU A 32 -1.43 -1.38 10.32
C GLU A 32 -2.28 -1.17 9.07
N ILE A 33 -1.91 -1.86 7.99
CA ILE A 33 -2.64 -1.83 6.73
C ILE A 33 -3.29 -3.18 6.47
N TRP A 34 -4.59 -3.13 6.27
CA TRP A 34 -5.45 -4.27 6.10
C TRP A 34 -6.06 -4.28 4.71
N ILE A 35 -6.33 -5.48 4.23
CA ILE A 35 -7.16 -5.71 3.04
C ILE A 35 -8.18 -6.80 3.34
N SER A 36 -9.40 -6.62 2.85
CA SER A 36 -10.46 -7.64 2.85
C SER A 36 -11.08 -7.69 1.45
N SER A 37 -11.60 -8.86 1.11
CA SER A 37 -12.16 -9.13 -0.20
C SER A 37 -13.56 -9.71 -0.14
N SER A 38 -14.32 -9.52 -1.21
CA SER A 38 -15.66 -10.07 -1.39
C SER A 38 -15.80 -10.66 -2.79
N ASP A 39 -16.33 -11.89 -2.83
CA ASP A 39 -16.65 -12.62 -4.06
C ASP A 39 -18.15 -12.54 -4.41
N ASP A 40 -18.95 -11.87 -3.59
CA ASP A 40 -20.42 -11.82 -3.67
C ASP A 40 -20.94 -10.37 -3.68
N ALA A 41 -20.25 -9.51 -4.42
CA ALA A 41 -20.61 -8.10 -4.62
C ALA A 41 -20.75 -7.28 -3.32
N GLY A 42 -19.97 -7.63 -2.29
CA GLY A 42 -19.90 -6.94 -1.01
C GLY A 42 -20.88 -7.45 0.05
N ALA A 43 -21.59 -8.56 -0.20
CA ALA A 43 -22.53 -9.13 0.77
C ALA A 43 -21.82 -9.81 1.95
N THR A 44 -20.70 -10.50 1.69
CA THR A 44 -19.80 -11.06 2.70
C THR A 44 -18.35 -10.69 2.40
N TRP A 45 -17.53 -10.69 3.45
CA TRP A 45 -16.15 -10.24 3.41
C TRP A 45 -15.22 -11.26 4.05
N SER A 46 -14.04 -11.44 3.46
CA SER A 46 -12.99 -12.28 4.02
C SER A 46 -12.48 -11.71 5.35
N ARG A 47 -11.86 -12.57 6.17
CA ARG A 47 -11.07 -12.07 7.31
C ARG A 47 -9.99 -11.11 6.76
N PRO A 48 -9.75 -9.95 7.39
CA PRO A 48 -8.70 -9.03 6.93
C PRO A 48 -7.32 -9.70 6.95
N ALA A 49 -6.55 -9.46 5.89
CA ALA A 49 -5.14 -9.85 5.77
C ALA A 49 -4.25 -8.60 5.89
N ARG A 50 -3.04 -8.77 6.45
CA ARG A 50 -2.04 -7.69 6.52
C ARG A 50 -1.38 -7.51 5.17
N VAL A 51 -1.30 -6.26 4.73
CA VAL A 51 -0.58 -5.86 3.50
C VAL A 51 0.92 -5.64 3.79
N SER A 52 1.26 -5.40 5.07
CA SER A 52 2.61 -5.12 5.59
C SER A 52 3.13 -6.24 6.51
N PRO A 53 3.43 -7.45 6.00
CA PRO A 53 3.72 -8.62 6.83
C PRO A 53 5.00 -8.55 7.66
N ASP A 54 6.05 -7.87 7.17
CA ASP A 54 7.30 -7.57 7.88
C ASP A 54 7.24 -6.19 8.58
N GLY A 55 6.06 -5.57 8.60
CA GLY A 55 5.75 -4.38 9.38
C GLY A 55 5.37 -4.74 10.82
N GLY A 56 4.54 -3.89 11.42
CA GLY A 56 4.13 -4.02 12.82
C GLY A 56 5.21 -3.58 13.80
N SER A 57 4.79 -3.21 15.00
CA SER A 57 5.56 -2.49 16.03
C SER A 57 5.95 -1.04 15.68
N SER A 58 5.41 -0.51 14.59
CA SER A 58 5.55 0.88 14.14
C SER A 58 4.29 1.30 13.38
N ASP A 59 4.21 2.55 12.93
CA ASP A 59 3.04 3.02 12.18
C ASP A 59 3.18 2.71 10.68
N GLN A 60 2.28 1.88 10.15
CA GLN A 60 1.94 1.79 8.74
C GLN A 60 0.66 2.56 8.45
N PHE A 61 0.66 3.44 7.44
CA PHE A 61 -0.43 4.39 7.24
C PHE A 61 -0.56 4.93 5.80
N LEU A 62 -1.73 5.53 5.53
CA LEU A 62 -2.12 6.12 4.25
C LEU A 62 -1.89 5.19 3.05
N PRO A 63 -2.51 3.99 3.04
CA PRO A 63 -2.34 3.05 1.95
C PRO A 63 -3.09 3.51 0.69
N TRP A 64 -2.58 3.06 -0.45
CA TRP A 64 -3.31 2.98 -1.71
C TRP A 64 -3.07 1.62 -2.35
N VAL A 65 -4.09 1.03 -2.99
CA VAL A 65 -3.99 -0.27 -3.66
C VAL A 65 -4.47 -0.18 -5.10
N THR A 66 -3.92 -1.03 -5.97
CA THR A 66 -4.39 -1.24 -7.34
C THR A 66 -4.31 -2.72 -7.72
N VAL A 67 -5.05 -3.11 -8.76
CA VAL A 67 -4.93 -4.41 -9.42
C VAL A 67 -4.34 -4.18 -10.79
N ASP A 68 -3.31 -4.92 -11.17
CA ASP A 68 -2.84 -4.94 -12.55
C ASP A 68 -3.86 -5.69 -13.43
N PRO A 69 -4.55 -5.01 -14.36
CA PRO A 69 -5.61 -5.63 -15.16
C PRO A 69 -5.10 -6.71 -16.12
N SER A 70 -3.78 -6.85 -16.29
CA SER A 70 -3.18 -7.88 -17.15
C SER A 70 -2.85 -9.19 -16.43
N SER A 71 -2.71 -9.15 -15.10
CA SER A 71 -2.26 -10.30 -14.29
C SER A 71 -3.19 -10.63 -13.13
N GLY A 72 -4.02 -9.67 -12.67
CA GLY A 72 -4.80 -9.81 -11.44
C GLY A 72 -3.96 -9.63 -10.17
N HIS A 73 -2.66 -9.37 -10.28
CA HIS A 73 -1.81 -9.10 -9.13
C HIS A 73 -2.21 -7.78 -8.46
N LEU A 74 -2.20 -7.75 -7.14
CA LEU A 74 -2.42 -6.53 -6.38
C LEU A 74 -1.09 -5.87 -6.02
N TYR A 75 -1.08 -4.54 -6.03
CA TYR A 75 0.03 -3.74 -5.53
C TYR A 75 -0.47 -2.65 -4.60
N ALA A 76 0.24 -2.43 -3.50
CA ALA A 76 -0.10 -1.39 -2.53
C ALA A 76 1.10 -0.50 -2.20
N VAL A 77 0.88 0.80 -2.12
CA VAL A 77 1.88 1.78 -1.65
C VAL A 77 1.41 2.39 -0.34
N TYR A 78 2.34 2.59 0.60
CA TYR A 78 2.03 3.17 1.90
C TYR A 78 3.26 3.75 2.57
N TYR A 79 3.01 4.52 3.63
CA TYR A 79 4.04 5.00 4.53
C TYR A 79 4.27 4.03 5.68
N ASP A 80 5.51 4.01 6.13
CA ASP A 80 5.97 3.10 7.16
C ASP A 80 7.05 3.74 8.03
N ARG A 81 6.95 3.60 9.34
CA ARG A 81 7.95 4.11 10.29
C ARG A 81 8.90 3.03 10.82
N ARG A 82 8.86 1.80 10.29
CA ARG A 82 9.82 0.75 10.64
C ARG A 82 11.24 1.16 10.27
N ASN A 83 12.22 0.63 11.01
CA ASN A 83 13.65 0.82 10.76
C ASN A 83 14.09 2.30 10.74
N THR A 84 13.40 3.15 11.51
CA THR A 84 13.74 4.56 11.66
C THR A 84 14.41 4.85 13.00
N LYS A 85 15.17 5.96 13.07
CA LYS A 85 15.90 6.40 14.28
C LYS A 85 15.09 7.38 15.13
N LYS A 86 14.10 8.05 14.54
CA LYS A 86 13.24 9.04 15.20
C LYS A 86 11.78 8.74 14.90
N ASP A 87 10.91 8.99 15.87
CA ASP A 87 9.48 8.65 15.78
C ASP A 87 8.72 9.29 14.61
N ASN A 88 9.26 10.36 14.00
CA ASN A 88 8.65 11.01 12.85
C ASN A 88 9.34 10.69 11.52
N GLU A 89 10.48 9.99 11.51
CA GLU A 89 11.06 9.50 10.26
C GLU A 89 10.07 8.55 9.59
N THR A 90 9.95 8.67 8.27
CA THR A 90 8.97 7.91 7.49
C THR A 90 9.63 7.40 6.21
N ASN A 91 9.38 6.15 5.90
CA ASN A 91 9.74 5.48 4.66
C ASN A 91 8.49 5.23 3.80
N THR A 92 8.70 4.90 2.54
CA THR A 92 7.63 4.49 1.62
C THR A 92 7.90 3.08 1.15
N TYR A 93 6.86 2.24 1.22
CA TYR A 93 6.92 0.83 0.87
C TYR A 93 5.96 0.50 -0.26
N LEU A 94 6.32 -0.53 -1.02
CA LEU A 94 5.50 -1.17 -2.04
C LEU A 94 5.31 -2.63 -1.65
N SER A 95 4.06 -3.09 -1.60
CA SER A 95 3.70 -4.50 -1.43
C SER A 95 3.07 -5.07 -2.69
N LYS A 96 3.25 -6.37 -2.89
CA LYS A 96 2.65 -7.17 -3.96
C LYS A 96 1.96 -8.41 -3.42
N SER A 97 0.78 -8.72 -3.94
CA SER A 97 0.09 -10.00 -3.74
C SER A 97 -0.25 -10.66 -5.07
N VAL A 98 -0.06 -11.98 -5.14
CA VAL A 98 -0.32 -12.83 -6.31
C VAL A 98 -1.43 -13.85 -6.06
N ASP A 99 -2.03 -13.86 -4.88
CA ASP A 99 -2.98 -14.88 -4.41
C ASP A 99 -4.34 -14.29 -4.00
N GLY A 100 -4.68 -13.16 -4.61
CA GLY A 100 -5.95 -12.47 -4.38
C GLY A 100 -6.00 -11.81 -3.00
N GLY A 101 -4.88 -11.27 -2.52
CA GLY A 101 -4.79 -10.46 -1.30
C GLY A 101 -4.64 -11.27 -0.01
N GLN A 102 -4.34 -12.57 -0.08
CA GLN A 102 -4.20 -13.44 1.09
C GLN A 102 -2.82 -13.33 1.73
N SER A 103 -1.76 -13.23 0.91
CA SER A 103 -0.39 -13.01 1.35
C SER A 103 0.31 -11.96 0.50
N TRP A 104 1.35 -11.35 1.09
CA TRP A 104 2.04 -10.19 0.53
C TRP A 104 3.55 -10.36 0.65
N THR A 105 4.27 -9.77 -0.30
CA THR A 105 5.71 -9.49 -0.23
C THR A 105 5.89 -7.99 -0.32
N GLU A 106 6.91 -7.42 0.34
CA GLU A 106 7.06 -5.97 0.44
C GLU A 106 8.52 -5.52 0.41
N TRP A 107 8.75 -4.27 -0.02
CA TRP A 107 10.07 -3.63 -0.02
C TRP A 107 9.96 -2.11 0.04
N GLN A 108 11.00 -1.48 0.59
CA GLN A 108 11.14 -0.01 0.63
C GLN A 108 11.43 0.52 -0.79
N ILE A 109 10.82 1.66 -1.15
CA ILE A 109 10.94 2.28 -2.48
C ILE A 109 11.51 3.71 -2.49
N ASN A 110 11.70 4.33 -1.32
CA ASN A 110 12.44 5.58 -1.17
C ASN A 110 13.90 5.31 -0.76
N ASP A 111 14.83 6.17 -1.20
CA ASP A 111 16.26 5.98 -0.94
C ASP A 111 16.62 6.21 0.54
N GLU A 112 15.99 7.20 1.19
CA GLU A 112 16.27 7.60 2.57
C GLU A 112 14.98 8.03 3.28
N PRO A 113 14.84 7.83 4.61
CA PRO A 113 13.68 8.30 5.36
C PRO A 113 13.51 9.82 5.26
N PHE A 114 12.26 10.27 5.16
CA PHE A 114 11.92 11.70 5.19
C PHE A 114 11.31 12.09 6.54
N PHE A 115 11.26 13.40 6.80
CA PHE A 115 11.00 13.98 8.13
C PHE A 115 9.86 14.99 8.09
N PRO A 116 8.60 14.55 8.28
CA PRO A 116 7.45 15.41 8.35
C PRO A 116 7.53 16.30 9.59
N ALA A 117 7.34 17.61 9.40
CA ALA A 117 7.21 18.56 10.49
C ALA A 117 5.80 18.47 11.10
N SER A 118 5.71 18.48 12.43
CA SER A 118 4.42 18.45 13.14
C SER A 118 3.54 19.69 12.90
N THR A 119 4.12 20.77 12.40
CA THR A 119 3.45 22.06 12.17
C THR A 119 2.89 22.23 10.75
N VAL A 120 3.20 21.31 9.83
CA VAL A 120 2.75 21.39 8.44
C VAL A 120 2.18 20.04 8.02
N PHE A 121 1.00 20.06 7.41
CA PHE A 121 0.43 18.85 6.84
C PHE A 121 1.34 18.30 5.73
N MET A 122 1.85 17.08 5.96
CA MET A 122 2.75 16.36 5.06
C MET A 122 2.13 16.10 3.69
N GLY A 123 0.82 15.90 3.65
CA GLY A 123 0.09 15.36 2.52
C GLY A 123 -0.37 13.92 2.78
N ASP A 124 -1.46 13.54 2.13
CA ASP A 124 -2.08 12.20 2.15
C ASP A 124 -2.28 11.62 0.74
N TYR A 125 -1.59 12.19 -0.25
CA TYR A 125 -1.82 11.95 -1.67
C TYR A 125 -0.98 10.80 -2.24
N ASN A 126 -1.14 9.60 -1.68
CA ASN A 126 -0.60 8.39 -2.30
C ASN A 126 -1.50 7.94 -3.45
N HIS A 127 -0.92 7.37 -4.51
CA HIS A 127 -1.66 6.69 -5.57
C HIS A 127 -0.71 5.68 -6.25
N ILE A 128 -1.25 4.64 -6.87
CA ILE A 128 -0.49 3.63 -7.59
C ILE A 128 -1.25 3.18 -8.83
N SER A 129 -0.53 3.05 -9.94
CA SER A 129 -1.03 2.51 -11.20
C SER A 129 -0.19 1.30 -11.61
N ALA A 130 -0.83 0.28 -12.17
CA ALA A 130 -0.17 -0.93 -12.65
C ALA A 130 -0.75 -1.35 -14.01
N GLN A 131 0.11 -1.78 -14.93
CA GLN A 131 -0.27 -2.36 -16.22
C GLN A 131 0.87 -3.22 -16.74
N ASN A 132 0.58 -4.47 -17.12
CA ASN A 132 1.55 -5.39 -17.75
C ASN A 132 2.84 -5.54 -16.92
N GLY A 133 2.71 -5.68 -15.60
CA GLY A 133 3.85 -5.77 -14.67
C GLY A 133 4.67 -4.48 -14.53
N VAL A 134 4.23 -3.36 -15.10
CA VAL A 134 4.83 -2.04 -14.88
C VAL A 134 4.01 -1.30 -13.84
N VAL A 135 4.64 -0.98 -12.71
CA VAL A 135 3.97 -0.38 -11.56
C VAL A 135 4.60 0.97 -11.21
N ARG A 136 3.75 1.98 -11.04
CA ARG A 136 4.09 3.38 -10.79
C ARG A 136 3.31 3.91 -9.59
N PRO A 137 3.88 3.82 -8.37
CA PRO A 137 3.36 4.56 -7.23
C PRO A 137 3.81 6.03 -7.29
N ILE A 138 3.03 6.89 -6.65
CA ILE A 138 3.40 8.26 -6.28
C ILE A 138 3.14 8.46 -4.78
N TRP A 139 3.95 9.30 -4.14
CA TRP A 139 3.79 9.70 -2.75
C TRP A 139 4.33 11.12 -2.53
N THR A 140 4.00 11.69 -1.38
CA THR A 140 4.53 12.98 -0.96
C THR A 140 5.60 12.78 0.11
N GLU A 141 6.73 13.45 -0.04
CA GLU A 141 7.71 13.56 1.03
C GLU A 141 7.75 14.96 1.57
N MET A 142 7.99 15.06 2.88
CA MET A 142 8.28 16.32 3.55
C MET A 142 9.63 16.22 4.24
N ASN A 143 10.51 17.16 3.94
CA ASN A 143 11.79 17.31 4.62
C ASN A 143 11.87 18.72 5.19
N GLY A 144 11.65 18.83 6.51
CA GLY A 144 11.46 20.12 7.18
C GLY A 144 10.16 20.80 6.72
N LEU A 145 10.26 21.93 6.03
CA LEU A 145 9.09 22.66 5.51
C LEU A 145 8.89 22.50 3.98
N LYS A 146 9.75 21.72 3.32
CA LYS A 146 9.69 21.52 1.86
C LYS A 146 8.93 20.23 1.54
N LYS A 147 7.96 20.33 0.62
CA LYS A 147 7.20 19.19 0.08
C LYS A 147 7.67 18.86 -1.34
N SER A 148 7.69 17.58 -1.67
CA SER A 148 7.96 17.05 -3.01
C SER A 148 7.07 15.86 -3.30
N VAL A 149 6.76 15.66 -4.59
CA VAL A 149 6.06 14.47 -5.07
C VAL A 149 7.08 13.57 -5.74
N TRP A 150 7.09 12.29 -5.36
CA TRP A 150 8.03 11.29 -5.84
C TRP A 150 7.30 10.16 -6.55
N THR A 151 8.06 9.38 -7.32
CA THR A 151 7.58 8.17 -7.97
C THR A 151 8.68 7.13 -8.03
N TYR A 152 8.29 5.87 -8.19
CA TYR A 152 9.18 4.73 -8.35
C TYR A 152 8.80 3.95 -9.62
N LEU A 153 9.72 3.16 -10.16
CA LEU A 153 9.45 2.20 -11.24
C LEU A 153 9.71 0.79 -10.74
N HIS A 154 8.65 0.02 -10.56
CA HIS A 154 8.77 -1.43 -10.47
C HIS A 154 8.42 -2.05 -11.81
N ASN A 155 9.23 -3.01 -12.28
CA ASN A 155 9.00 -3.72 -13.52
C ASN A 155 9.29 -5.21 -13.32
N GLU A 156 8.28 -6.06 -13.51
CA GLU A 156 8.39 -7.51 -13.34
C GLU A 156 9.13 -8.22 -14.48
N THR A 157 9.29 -7.53 -15.61
CA THR A 157 9.84 -8.10 -16.85
C THR A 157 11.32 -7.76 -17.09
N LYS A 158 12.02 -7.26 -16.07
CA LYS A 158 13.45 -6.93 -16.13
C LYS A 158 14.29 -7.81 -15.22
#